data_AF-A0A538E879-F1
#
_entry.id   AF-A0A538E879-F1
#
_cell.length_a   1.000
_cell.length_b   1.000
_cell.length_c   1.000
_cell.angle_alpha   90.00
_cell.angle_beta   90.00
_cell.angle_gamma   90.00
#
_symmetry.space_group_name_H-M   'P 1'
#
loop_
_entity.id
_entity.type
_entity.pdbx_description
1 polymer ?
#
loop_
_entity_poly.entity_id
_entity_poly.type
_entity_poly.pdbx_seq_one_letter_code
_entity_poly.pdbx_strand_id
1 'polypeptide(L)' 'MADVCTDLAAQGVAAWNLEYRRTGGGGGWPETFADVAAGTDALAELDLPLDLERVVA' A
#
# COMPACT_ATOMS: atom_id res chain seq x y z
N MET A 1 -0.03 8.89 9.99
CA MET A 1 0.66 7.59 10.15
C MET A 1 1.93 7.52 9.30
N ALA A 2 2.58 8.67 9.04
CA ALA A 2 3.81 8.74 8.25
C ALA A 2 5.01 8.14 9.00
N ASP A 3 5.03 8.28 10.33
CA ASP A 3 6.13 7.82 11.18
C ASP A 3 6.37 6.32 11.08
N VAL A 4 5.32 5.50 10.92
CA VAL A 4 5.44 4.05 10.74
C VAL A 4 6.13 3.72 9.41
N CYS A 5 5.76 4.39 8.32
CA CYS A 5 6.41 4.19 7.03
C CYS A 5 7.87 4.65 7.09
N THR A 6 8.17 5.77 7.77
CA THR A 6 9.53 6.26 7.97
C THR A 6 10.38 5.28 8.76
N ASP A 7 9.84 4.70 9.84
CA ASP A 7 10.56 3.71 10.65
C ASP A 7 10.86 2.43 9.85
N LEU A 8 9.88 1.90 9.11
CA LEU A 8 10.07 0.74 8.23
C LEU A 8 11.12 1.03 7.13
N ALA A 9 11.08 2.21 6.53
CA ALA A 9 12.08 2.64 5.55
C ALA A 9 13.49 2.72 6.17
N ALA A 10 13.62 3.18 7.41
CA ALA A 10 14.89 3.18 8.14
C ALA A 10 15.42 1.75 8.39
N GLN A 11 14.55 0.74 8.43
CA GLN A 11 14.91 -0.67 8.52
C GLN A 11 15.11 -1.35 7.15
N GLY A 12 15.10 -0.59 6.05
CA GLY A 12 15.33 -1.10 4.70
C GLY A 12 14.10 -1.71 4.03
N VAL A 13 12.88 -1.43 4.54
CA VAL A 13 11.63 -1.86 3.93
C VAL A 13 11.02 -0.70 3.15
N ALA A 14 10.79 -0.88 1.85
CA ALA A 14 10.01 0.07 1.07
C ALA A 14 8.57 0.13 1.64
N ALA A 15 8.15 1.31 2.11
CA ALA A 15 6.87 1.47 2.81
C ALA A 15 6.08 2.66 2.26
N TRP A 16 4.79 2.44 2.00
CA TRP A 16 3.87 3.45 1.50
C TRP A 16 2.62 3.55 2.39
N ASN A 17 2.12 4.77 2.55
CA ASN A 17 0.86 5.02 3.26
C ASN A 17 -0.26 5.17 2.22
N LEU A 18 -0.92 4.06 1.90
CA LEU A 18 -1.98 4.03 0.89
C LEU A 18 -3.30 4.56 1.48
N GLU A 19 -3.93 5.51 0.80
CA GLU A 19 -5.30 5.90 1.11
C GLU A 19 -6.29 5.00 0.38
N TYR A 20 -7.38 4.66 1.07
CA TYR A 20 -8.48 3.84 0.54
C TYR A 20 -9.82 4.40 1.01
N ARG A 21 -10.89 4.10 0.29
CA ARG A 21 -12.24 4.50 0.68
C ARG A 21 -12.63 3.79 1.96
N ARG A 22 -13.15 4.55 2.93
CA ARG A 22 -13.61 4.06 4.24
C ARG A 22 -15.10 3.70 4.20
N THR A 23 -15.55 2.83 5.10
CA THR A 23 -16.97 2.55 5.30
C THR A 23 -17.73 3.84 5.60
N GLY A 24 -18.90 4.02 4.97
CA GLY A 24 -19.68 5.26 5.04
C GLY A 24 -19.20 6.37 4.07
N GLY A 25 -18.06 6.19 3.40
CA GLY A 25 -17.51 7.08 2.37
C GLY A 25 -17.33 6.39 1.02
N GLY A 26 -18.16 5.40 0.70
CA GLY A 26 -18.04 4.60 -0.52
C GLY A 26 -16.98 3.49 -0.48
N GLY A 27 -16.45 3.20 0.71
CA GLY A 27 -15.64 2.02 1.01
C GLY A 27 -16.45 0.96 1.76
N GLY A 28 -15.76 -0.11 2.17
CA GLY A 28 -16.35 -1.34 2.67
C GLY A 28 -16.03 -2.51 1.74
N TRP A 29 -16.78 -3.60 1.86
CA TRP A 29 -16.68 -4.68 0.90
C TRP A 29 -17.56 -4.39 -0.33
N PRO A 30 -17.05 -4.55 -1.57
CA PRO A 30 -15.67 -4.92 -1.94
C PRO A 30 -14.70 -3.73 -2.10
N GLU A 31 -15.17 -2.49 -2.04
CA GLU A 31 -14.47 -1.31 -2.54
C GLU A 31 -13.13 -1.02 -1.85
N THR A 32 -13.04 -1.18 -0.53
CA THR A 32 -11.78 -0.99 0.21
C THR A 32 -10.73 -1.99 -0.24
N PHE A 33 -11.11 -3.25 -0.46
CA PHE A 33 -10.18 -4.27 -0.95
C PHE A 33 -9.75 -3.99 -2.39
N ALA A 34 -10.66 -3.49 -3.22
CA ALA A 34 -10.32 -3.06 -4.58
C ALA A 34 -9.30 -1.90 -4.59
N ASP A 35 -9.45 -0.93 -3.67
CA ASP A 35 -8.49 0.17 -3.54
C ASP A 35 -7.09 -0.32 -3.10
N VAL A 36 -7.04 -1.24 -2.12
CA VAL A 36 -5.77 -1.85 -1.66
C VAL A 36 -5.12 -2.69 -2.74
N ALA A 37 -5.90 -3.50 -3.47
CA ALA A 37 -5.41 -4.28 -4.60
C ALA A 37 -4.84 -3.37 -5.70
N ALA A 38 -5.58 -2.32 -6.10
CA ALA A 38 -5.10 -1.37 -7.10
C ALA A 38 -3.80 -0.66 -6.68
N GLY A 39 -3.68 -0.26 -5.40
CA GLY A 39 -2.44 0.32 -4.89
C GLY A 39 -1.27 -0.67 -4.87
N THR A 40 -1.54 -1.95 -4.62
CA THR A 40 -0.53 -3.01 -4.64
C THR A 40 -0.08 -3.32 -6.07
N ASP A 41 -1.02 -3.43 -7.01
CA ASP A 41 -0.75 -3.69 -8.43
C ASP A 41 0.09 -2.56 -9.06
N ALA A 42 -0.14 -1.32 -8.64
CA ALA A 42 0.65 -0.17 -9.10
C ALA A 42 2.15 -0.28 -8.78
N LEU A 43 2.57 -1.09 -7.81
CA LEU A 43 3.99 -1.33 -7.52
C LEU A 43 4.71 -2.00 -8.69
N ALA A 44 4.01 -2.82 -9.49
CA ALA A 44 4.58 -3.49 -10.66
C ALA A 44 4.89 -2.52 -11.81
N GLU A 45 4.34 -1.31 -11.78
CA GLU A 45 4.56 -0.27 -12.78
C GLU A 45 5.74 0.65 -12.45
N LEU A 46 6.28 0.54 -11.23
CA LEU A 46 7.38 1.39 -10.77
C LEU A 46 8.74 0.85 -11.23
N ASP A 47 9.56 1.71 -11.81
CA ASP A 47 10.98 1.41 -12.11
C ASP A 47 11.84 1.59 -10.85
N LEU A 48 11.59 0.74 -9.85
CA LEU A 48 12.29 0.71 -8.58
C LEU A 48 12.78 -0.71 -8.29
N PRO A 49 13.91 -0.88 -7.57
CA PRO A 49 14.44 -2.19 -7.22
C PRO A 49 13.65 -2.83 -6.06
N LEU A 50 12.36 -3.14 -6.31
CA LEU A 50 11.46 -3.75 -5.34
C LEU A 50 11.44 -5.27 -5.49
N ASP A 51 11.40 -5.99 -4.36
CA ASP A 51 11.14 -7.43 -4.33
C ASP A 51 9.62 -7.65 -4.25
N LEU A 52 8.98 -7.83 -5.41
CA LEU A 52 7.54 -8.01 -5.52
C LEU A 52 7.06 -9.41 -5.10
N GLU A 53 7.96 -10.34 -4.79
CA GLU A 53 7.59 -11.62 -4.16
C GLU A 53 7.39 -11.46 -2.64
N ARG A 54 7.73 -10.29 -2.07
CA ARG A 54 7.70 -10.00 -0.63
C ARG A 54 6.89 -8.75 -0.30
N VAL A 55 5.57 -8.82 -0.53
CA VAL A 55 4.63 -7.72 -0.27
C VAL A 55 3.65 -8.09 0.86
N VAL A 56 3.33 -7.13 1.73
CA VAL A 56 2.34 -7.25 2.81
C VAL A 56 1.45 -6.01 2.82
N ALA A 57 0.13 -6.20 2.89
CA ALA A 57 -0.89 -5.14 2.91
C ALA A 57 -2.00 -5.46 3.92
#